data_AF-A0A1E3X426-F1
#
_entry.id   AF-A0A1E3X426-F1
#
_cell.length_a   1.000
_cell.length_b   1.000
_cell.length_c   1.000
_cell.angle_alpha   90.00
_cell.angle_beta   90.00
_cell.angle_gamma   90.00
#
_symmetry.space_group_name_H-M   'P 1'
#
loop_
_entity.id
_entity.type
_entity.pdbx_description
1 polymer ?
#
loop_
_entity_poly.entity_id
_entity_poly.type
_entity_poly.pdbx_seq_one_letter_code
_entity_poly.pdbx_strand_id
1 'polypeptide(L)'
;MKAKESVQKGGIYNLIIRLSKSKEIKIGRLGSFIFPKGFYVYTGSAQNGLEKRINRHLSSSKKFYWHIDYLLSYARIIKVLRHIGDKKVECKLNRMIGRSDSANLIVKKFGSSDCNCETHLYYFKNIQAHLPEFD
;
A
#
# COMPACT_ATOMS: atom_id res chain seq x y z
N MET A 1 13.73 17.39 -27.85
CA MET A 1 12.33 17.66 -27.44
C MET A 1 11.99 16.73 -26.30
N LYS A 2 11.74 17.24 -25.08
CA LYS A 2 11.40 16.40 -23.93
C LYS A 2 9.91 16.03 -23.99
N ALA A 3 9.59 14.75 -23.87
CA ALA A 3 8.22 14.27 -23.82
C ALA A 3 7.47 14.94 -22.66
N LYS A 4 6.29 15.49 -22.94
CA LYS A 4 5.35 15.96 -21.91
C LYS A 4 4.86 14.72 -21.17
N GLU A 5 5.43 14.48 -19.99
CA GLU A 5 4.94 13.50 -19.03
C GLU A 5 3.51 13.92 -18.65
N SER A 6 2.52 13.20 -19.16
CA SER A 6 1.12 13.50 -18.87
C SER A 6 0.87 13.22 -17.39
N VAL A 7 0.57 14.27 -16.61
CA VAL A 7 0.27 14.13 -15.18
C VAL A 7 -1.01 13.30 -15.05
N GLN A 8 -0.85 12.06 -14.58
CA GLN A 8 -1.98 11.16 -14.38
C GLN A 8 -2.91 11.72 -13.29
N LYS A 9 -4.11 12.14 -13.70
CA LYS A 9 -5.10 12.76 -12.79
C LYS A 9 -5.55 11.80 -11.71
N GLY A 10 -5.63 10.51 -11.99
CA GLY A 10 -6.02 9.47 -11.04
C GLY A 10 -5.53 8.09 -11.44
N GLY A 11 -5.51 7.14 -10.51
CA GLY A 11 -5.07 5.78 -10.74
C GLY A 11 -4.98 4.96 -9.45
N ILE A 12 -4.20 3.89 -9.52
CA ILE A 12 -3.89 2.98 -8.42
C ILE A 12 -2.40 3.06 -8.13
N TYR A 13 -2.02 2.79 -6.90
CA TYR A 13 -0.64 2.70 -6.48
C TYR A 13 -0.43 1.50 -5.55
N ASN A 14 0.77 0.92 -5.65
CA ASN A 14 1.31 0.05 -4.62
C ASN A 14 2.42 0.76 -3.88
N LEU A 15 2.34 0.80 -2.54
CA LEU A 15 3.45 1.20 -1.70
C LEU A 15 4.20 -0.05 -1.26
N ILE A 16 5.48 -0.15 -1.63
CA ILE A 16 6.38 -1.17 -1.13
C ILE A 16 7.05 -0.60 0.10
N ILE A 17 6.80 -1.22 1.25
CA ILE A 17 7.13 -0.70 2.56
C ILE A 17 8.05 -1.68 3.27
N ARG A 18 9.10 -1.17 3.91
CA ARG A 18 10.02 -1.96 4.72
C ARG A 18 9.89 -1.57 6.19
N LEU A 19 9.59 -2.56 7.03
CA LEU A 19 9.66 -2.45 8.49
C LEU A 19 10.95 -3.12 8.96
N SER A 20 11.85 -2.35 9.59
CA SER A 20 13.19 -2.81 9.95
C SER A 20 13.22 -3.68 11.22
N LYS A 21 12.22 -3.56 12.08
CA LYS A 21 12.08 -4.29 13.35
C LYS A 21 10.59 -4.61 13.59
N SER A 22 10.29 -5.82 14.06
CA SER A 22 8.92 -6.19 14.43
C SER A 22 8.37 -5.22 15.47
N LYS A 23 7.09 -4.87 15.38
CA LYS A 23 6.49 -3.87 16.25
C LYS A 23 5.01 -4.10 16.46
N GLU A 24 4.54 -3.89 17.67
CA GLU A 24 3.10 -3.76 17.94
C GLU A 24 2.64 -2.36 17.54
N ILE A 25 1.60 -2.28 16.71
CA ILE A 25 1.08 -1.02 16.17
C ILE A 25 -0.43 -1.00 16.36
N LYS A 26 -0.94 0.07 16.98
CA LYS A 26 -2.37 0.38 17.06
C LYS A 26 -2.84 1.01 15.75
N ILE A 27 -3.78 0.36 15.05
CA ILE A 27 -4.34 0.79 13.77
C ILE A 27 -5.74 1.37 14.01
N GLY A 28 -5.81 2.63 14.43
CA GLY A 28 -7.08 3.34 14.63
C GLY A 28 -8.10 2.53 15.45
N ARG A 29 -9.27 2.27 14.85
CA ARG A 29 -10.36 1.45 15.43
C ARG A 29 -10.21 -0.06 15.18
N LEU A 30 -9.28 -0.50 14.33
CA LEU A 30 -9.05 -1.92 14.07
C LEU A 30 -8.40 -2.64 15.25
N GLY A 31 -7.71 -1.91 16.14
CA GLY A 31 -7.05 -2.47 17.32
C GLY A 31 -5.52 -2.49 17.21
N SER A 32 -4.85 -3.25 18.07
CA SER A 32 -3.40 -3.43 18.09
C SER A 32 -3.00 -4.76 17.47
N PHE A 33 -1.94 -4.76 16.66
CA PHE A 33 -1.45 -5.94 15.96
C PHE A 33 0.08 -5.98 16.00
N ILE A 34 0.65 -7.19 16.03
CA ILE A 34 2.09 -7.39 15.86
C ILE A 34 2.41 -7.42 14.36
N PHE A 35 3.16 -6.43 13.91
CA PHE A 35 3.71 -6.36 12.56
C PHE A 35 5.13 -6.95 12.55
N PRO A 36 5.37 -8.10 11.88
CA PRO A 36 6.70 -8.67 11.80
C PRO A 36 7.68 -7.78 10.99
N LYS A 37 8.98 -7.87 11.30
CA LYS A 37 10.03 -7.34 10.42
C LYS A 37 9.87 -7.95 9.02
N GLY A 38 10.03 -7.11 7.99
CA GLY A 38 9.97 -7.55 6.60
C GLY A 38 9.39 -6.47 5.70
N PHE A 39 8.68 -6.93 4.68
CA PHE A 39 8.12 -6.09 3.62
C PHE A 39 6.60 -6.13 3.63
N TYR A 40 6.01 -5.04 3.19
CA TYR A 40 4.58 -4.90 3.06
C TYR A 40 4.25 -4.27 1.72
N VAL A 41 3.19 -4.78 1.10
CA VAL A 41 2.62 -4.18 -0.11
C VAL A 41 1.25 -3.66 0.24
N TYR A 42 1.09 -2.34 0.14
CA TYR A 42 -0.19 -1.68 0.32
C TYR A 42 -0.74 -1.24 -1.03
N THR A 43 -1.94 -1.71 -1.38
CA THR A 43 -2.64 -1.31 -2.60
C THR A 43 -3.68 -0.25 -2.28
N GLY A 44 -3.62 0.90 -2.95
CA GLY A 44 -4.64 1.94 -2.82
C GLY A 44 -4.86 2.68 -4.13
N SER A 45 -5.94 3.44 -4.21
CA SER A 45 -6.29 4.23 -5.38
C SER A 45 -6.41 5.70 -5.02
N ALA A 46 -6.35 6.56 -6.04
CA ALA A 46 -6.74 7.96 -5.97
C ALA A 46 -7.33 8.33 -7.33
N GLN A 47 -8.65 8.49 -7.41
CA GLN A 47 -9.32 8.82 -8.68
C GLN A 47 -9.22 10.32 -9.04
N ASN A 48 -8.88 11.15 -8.06
CA ASN A 48 -8.59 12.57 -8.24
C ASN A 48 -7.34 12.92 -7.41
N GLY A 49 -6.23 13.22 -8.08
CA GLY A 49 -4.95 13.59 -7.48
C GLY A 49 -4.10 12.41 -7.01
N LEU A 50 -3.70 11.51 -7.92
CA LEU A 50 -2.84 10.37 -7.62
C LEU A 50 -1.53 10.80 -6.92
N GLU A 51 -0.77 11.70 -7.56
CA GLU A 51 0.49 12.18 -6.99
C GLU A 51 0.29 12.90 -5.66
N LYS A 52 -0.80 13.66 -5.50
CA LYS A 52 -1.11 14.32 -4.22
C LYS A 52 -1.32 13.30 -3.10
N ARG A 53 -1.99 12.17 -3.39
CA ARG A 53 -2.21 11.10 -2.40
C ARG A 53 -0.90 10.36 -2.09
N ILE A 54 -0.08 10.05 -3.10
CA ILE A 54 1.23 9.43 -2.91
C ILE A 54 2.16 10.35 -2.10
N ASN A 55 2.25 11.62 -2.45
CA ASN A 55 3.09 12.61 -1.74
C ASN A 55 2.65 12.79 -0.29
N ARG A 56 1.34 12.70 -0.01
CA ARG A 56 0.84 12.66 1.36
C ARG A 56 1.32 11.41 2.11
N HIS A 57 1.39 10.25 1.46
CA HIS A 57 1.93 9.03 2.09
C HIS A 57 3.42 9.17 2.41
N LEU A 58 4.18 9.81 1.53
CA LEU A 58 5.61 10.07 1.68
C LEU A 58 5.93 11.16 2.73
N SER A 59 4.99 12.07 3.01
CA SER A 59 5.20 13.12 4.01
C SER A 59 5.32 12.56 5.43
N SER A 60 6.31 13.04 6.16
CA SER A 60 6.59 12.68 7.56
C SER A 60 5.66 13.37 8.56
N SER A 61 5.18 14.58 8.25
CA SER A 61 4.28 15.34 9.12
C SER A 61 2.87 15.36 8.54
N LYS A 62 1.99 14.58 9.16
CA LYS A 62 0.59 14.45 8.73
C LYS A 62 -0.30 13.94 9.86
N LYS A 63 -1.56 14.37 9.83
CA LYS A 63 -2.63 13.72 10.58
C LYS A 63 -2.89 12.33 10.00
N PHE A 64 -3.09 11.34 10.86
CA PHE A 64 -3.36 9.97 10.43
C PHE A 64 -4.83 9.86 10.07
N TYR A 65 -5.11 9.63 8.79
CA TYR A 65 -6.48 9.46 8.30
C TYR A 65 -6.71 8.06 7.75
N TRP A 66 -5.68 7.41 7.21
CA TRP A 66 -5.79 6.05 6.69
C TRP A 66 -5.02 5.08 7.57
N HIS A 67 -5.46 3.81 7.55
CA HIS A 67 -4.79 2.74 8.29
C HIS A 67 -3.30 2.66 7.95
N ILE A 68 -2.91 2.94 6.70
CA ILE A 68 -1.51 2.92 6.27
C ILE A 68 -0.64 3.99 6.95
N ASP A 69 -1.22 5.13 7.36
CA ASP A 69 -0.45 6.19 8.04
C ASP A 69 0.14 5.70 9.37
N TYR A 70 -0.57 4.82 10.09
CA TYR A 70 -0.10 4.24 11.35
C TYR A 70 1.14 3.36 11.13
N LEU A 71 1.13 2.51 10.10
CA LEU A 71 2.29 1.68 9.76
C LEU A 71 3.47 2.52 9.28
N LEU A 72 3.20 3.54 8.45
CA LEU A 72 4.23 4.43 7.90
C LEU A 72 4.92 5.31 8.97
N SER A 73 4.36 5.42 10.17
CA SER A 73 5.06 6.06 11.30
C SER A 73 6.26 5.26 11.83
N TYR A 74 6.33 3.96 11.48
CA TYR A 74 7.41 3.06 11.92
C TYR A 74 8.15 2.38 10.77
N ALA A 75 7.64 2.50 9.54
CA ALA A 75 8.16 1.85 8.36
C ALA A 75 8.50 2.86 7.26
N ARG A 76 9.34 2.46 6.30
CA ARG A 76 9.74 3.32 5.17
C ARG A 76 9.17 2.81 3.87
N ILE A 77 8.63 3.71 3.05
CA ILE A 77 8.31 3.40 1.64
C ILE A 77 9.64 3.33 0.89
N ILE A 78 9.89 2.21 0.23
CA ILE A 78 11.12 1.98 -0.56
C ILE A 78 10.87 2.02 -2.06
N LYS A 79 9.63 1.77 -2.51
CA LYS A 79 9.22 1.87 -3.92
C LYS A 79 7.74 2.22 -3.99
N VAL A 80 7.37 2.98 -5.02
CA VAL A 80 5.96 3.25 -5.37
C VAL A 80 5.74 2.80 -6.81
N LEU A 81 4.79 1.89 -7.01
CA LEU A 81 4.32 1.50 -8.35
C LEU A 81 3.01 2.24 -8.62
N ARG A 82 2.81 2.66 -9.86
CA ARG A 82 1.61 3.39 -10.32
C ARG A 82 0.95 2.58 -11.42
N HIS A 83 -0.36 2.52 -11.41
CA HIS A 83 -1.13 1.78 -12.39
C HIS A 83 -2.31 2.61 -12.86
N ILE A 84 -2.63 2.51 -14.14
CA ILE A 84 -3.83 3.11 -14.71
C ILE A 84 -5.02 2.24 -14.28
N GLY A 85 -6.05 2.86 -13.71
CA GLY A 85 -7.26 2.14 -13.35
C GLY A 85 -8.12 2.80 -12.30
N ASP A 86 -9.35 2.30 -12.21
CA ASP A 86 -10.33 2.70 -11.23
C ASP A 86 -10.27 1.85 -9.95
N LYS A 87 -11.24 2.05 -9.05
CA LYS A 87 -11.33 1.28 -7.80
C LYS A 87 -11.59 -0.22 -8.02
N LYS A 88 -12.21 -0.63 -9.13
CA LYS A 88 -12.40 -2.08 -9.42
C LYS A 88 -11.06 -2.72 -9.75
N VAL A 89 -10.21 -2.02 -10.51
CA VAL A 89 -8.86 -2.47 -10.84
C VAL A 89 -7.97 -2.52 -9.58
N GLU A 90 -8.14 -1.61 -8.61
CA GLU A 90 -7.45 -1.65 -7.31
C GLU A 90 -7.70 -2.99 -6.59
N CYS A 91 -8.98 -3.37 -6.44
CA CYS A 91 -9.36 -4.62 -5.78
C CYS A 91 -8.88 -5.86 -6.55
N LYS A 92 -8.78 -5.79 -7.89
CA LYS A 92 -8.23 -6.88 -8.71
C LYS A 92 -6.73 -7.03 -8.46
N LEU A 93 -5.97 -5.94 -8.54
CA LEU A 93 -4.53 -5.90 -8.31
C LEU A 93 -4.18 -6.40 -6.90
N ASN A 94 -4.89 -5.90 -5.88
CA ASN A 94 -4.70 -6.32 -4.50
C ASN A 94 -4.94 -7.84 -4.32
N ARG A 95 -5.98 -8.39 -4.95
CA ARG A 95 -6.25 -9.83 -4.93
C ARG A 95 -5.16 -10.65 -5.63
N MET A 96 -4.58 -10.13 -6.72
CA MET A 96 -3.46 -10.80 -7.39
C MET A 96 -2.23 -10.87 -6.49
N ILE A 97 -1.91 -9.78 -5.76
CA ILE A 97 -0.81 -9.76 -4.78
C ILE A 97 -1.06 -10.80 -3.68
N GLY A 98 -2.29 -10.88 -3.16
CA GLY A 98 -2.68 -11.84 -2.12
C GLY A 98 -2.68 -13.31 -2.54
N ARG A 99 -2.62 -13.62 -3.84
CA ARG A 99 -2.52 -15.00 -4.36
C ARG A 99 -1.11 -15.56 -4.34
N SER A 100 -0.09 -14.74 -4.05
CA SER A 100 1.27 -15.24 -3.91
C SER A 100 1.39 -16.12 -2.66
N ASP A 101 2.05 -17.27 -2.76
CA ASP A 101 2.29 -18.18 -1.64
C ASP A 101 3.09 -17.52 -0.48
N SER A 102 3.80 -16.43 -0.77
CA SER A 102 4.55 -15.66 0.23
C SER A 102 3.75 -14.50 0.84
N ALA A 103 2.56 -14.21 0.33
CA ALA A 103 1.69 -13.16 0.84
C ALA A 103 0.96 -13.62 2.11
N ASN A 104 1.05 -12.83 3.16
CA ASN A 104 0.44 -13.13 4.45
C ASN A 104 -0.48 -11.99 4.89
N LEU A 105 -1.64 -12.34 5.44
CA LEU A 105 -2.57 -11.39 6.04
C LEU A 105 -2.21 -11.19 7.51
N ILE A 106 -1.87 -9.95 7.90
CA ILE A 106 -1.62 -9.58 9.30
C ILE A 106 -2.86 -8.94 9.93
N VAL A 107 -3.52 -8.05 9.19
CA VAL A 107 -4.66 -7.26 9.69
C VAL A 107 -5.84 -7.37 8.73
N LYS A 108 -6.94 -7.98 9.21
CA LYS A 108 -8.20 -8.01 8.46
C LYS A 108 -8.79 -6.59 8.35
N LYS A 109 -9.43 -6.31 7.21
CA LYS A 109 -10.06 -5.03 6.85
C LYS A 109 -9.11 -3.82 6.83
N PHE A 110 -7.79 -4.04 6.76
CA PHE A 110 -6.83 -2.95 6.58
C PHE A 110 -7.05 -2.29 5.21
N GLY A 111 -7.16 -0.95 5.17
CA GLY A 111 -7.38 -0.17 3.94
C GLY A 111 -8.60 -0.54 3.07
N SER A 112 -9.53 -1.38 3.55
CA SER A 112 -10.60 -2.00 2.74
C SER A 112 -12.00 -1.74 3.32
N SER A 113 -12.19 -0.60 4.00
CA SER A 113 -13.47 -0.25 4.66
C SER A 113 -14.62 -0.04 3.67
N ASP A 114 -14.32 0.24 2.40
CA ASP A 114 -15.27 0.55 1.35
C ASP A 114 -15.30 -0.51 0.23
N CYS A 115 -14.81 -1.72 0.54
CA CYS A 115 -14.84 -2.88 -0.35
C CYS A 115 -14.88 -4.22 0.44
N ASN A 116 -15.03 -5.33 -0.28
CA ASN A 116 -15.10 -6.66 0.31
C ASN A 116 -13.74 -7.38 0.41
N CYS A 117 -12.64 -6.71 0.09
CA CYS A 117 -11.32 -7.32 0.27
C CYS A 117 -11.06 -7.67 1.75
N GLU A 118 -10.28 -8.73 1.97
CA GLU A 118 -9.88 -9.14 3.31
C GLU A 118 -8.89 -8.16 3.93
N THR A 119 -8.02 -7.60 3.09
CA THR A 119 -7.03 -6.58 3.44
C THR A 119 -6.54 -5.92 2.15
N HIS A 120 -6.10 -4.67 2.22
CA HIS A 120 -5.31 -4.00 1.19
C HIS A 120 -3.82 -3.93 1.54
N LEU A 121 -3.41 -4.66 2.58
CA LEU A 121 -2.04 -4.74 3.06
C LEU A 121 -1.64 -6.21 3.23
N TYR A 122 -0.67 -6.65 2.43
CA TYR A 122 -0.06 -7.98 2.55
C TYR A 122 1.37 -7.88 3.08
N TYR A 123 1.72 -8.80 3.97
CA TYR A 123 3.06 -8.99 4.52
C TYR A 123 3.84 -10.02 3.70
N PHE A 124 5.13 -9.76 3.55
CA PHE A 124 6.11 -10.65 2.95
C PHE A 124 7.36 -10.68 3.83
N LYS A 125 7.83 -11.88 4.20
CA LYS A 125 9.08 -12.04 4.97
C LYS A 125 10.27 -11.43 4.20
N ASN A 126 10.34 -11.75 2.91
CA ASN A 126 11.28 -11.22 1.94
C ASN A 126 10.52 -10.88 0.66
N ILE A 127 10.96 -9.86 -0.06
CA ILE A 127 10.47 -9.57 -1.42
C ILE A 127 11.60 -9.91 -2.38
N GLN A 128 11.36 -10.79 -3.35
CA GLN A 128 12.31 -10.94 -4.46
C GLN A 128 12.26 -9.65 -5.28
N ALA A 129 13.41 -9.14 -5.71
CA ALA A 129 13.54 -7.83 -6.37
C ALA A 129 12.69 -7.67 -7.64
N HIS A 130 12.18 -8.79 -8.19
CA HIS A 130 11.18 -8.82 -9.24
C HIS A 130 9.78 -8.89 -8.64
N LEU A 131 9.26 -7.75 -8.18
CA LEU A 131 7.81 -7.57 -8.28
C LEU A 131 7.48 -7.59 -9.77
N PRO A 132 6.53 -8.41 -10.24
CA PRO A 132 6.15 -8.39 -11.64
C PRO A 132 5.81 -6.95 -12.02
N GLU A 133 6.53 -6.41 -13.00
CA GLU A 133 6.10 -5.21 -13.68
C GLU A 133 4.80 -5.59 -14.36
N PHE A 134 3.71 -5.03 -13.86
CA PHE A 134 2.40 -5.23 -14.43
C PHE A 134 2.31 -4.31 -15.65
N ASP A 135 2.80 -4.79 -16.79
CA ASP A 135 2.53 -4.25 -18.12
C ASP A 135 1.05 -4.46 -18.50
#